data_AF-A0A0B1U0L9-F1
#
_entry.id   AF-A0A0B1U0L9-F1
#
_cell.length_a   1.000
_cell.length_b   1.000
_cell.length_c   1.000
_cell.angle_alpha   90.00
_cell.angle_beta   90.00
_cell.angle_gamma   90.00
#
_symmetry.space_group_name_H-M   'P 1'
#
loop_
_entity.id
_entity.type
_entity.pdbx_description
1 polymer ?
#
loop_
_entity_poly.entity_id
_entity_poly.type
_entity_poly.pdbx_seq_one_letter_code
_entity_poly.pdbx_strand_id
1 'polypeptide(L)'
;MTEQDDAAIERQAAELAAELAALTEQRDAVEAKARELLAAEDHKAGVTFAQEIFAAKQQKLMLETEMEIARRRRNRLLMPQ
;
A
#
# COMPACT_ATOMS: atom_id res chain seq x y z
N MET A 1 -21.37 5.96 -24.94
CA MET A 1 -20.62 6.63 -23.87
C MET A 1 -20.83 8.12 -24.07
N THR A 2 -21.30 8.83 -23.06
CA THR A 2 -21.51 10.27 -23.10
C THR A 2 -20.26 10.98 -22.57
N GLU A 3 -20.06 12.26 -22.91
CA GLU A 3 -18.95 13.06 -22.34
C GLU A 3 -18.99 13.11 -20.81
N GLN A 4 -20.19 12.97 -20.22
CA GLN A 4 -20.38 12.88 -18.77
C GLN A 4 -19.87 11.55 -18.19
N ASP A 5 -20.02 10.45 -18.94
CA ASP A 5 -19.49 9.14 -18.55
C ASP A 5 -17.95 9.15 -18.58
N ASP A 6 -17.37 9.78 -19.60
CA ASP A 6 -15.91 9.92 -19.76
C ASP A 6 -15.30 10.73 -18.61
N ALA A 7 -15.89 11.88 -18.29
CA ALA A 7 -15.45 12.72 -17.18
C ALA A 7 -15.58 12.00 -15.81
N ALA A 8 -16.61 11.15 -15.64
CA ALA A 8 -16.77 10.35 -14.43
C ALA A 8 -15.71 9.24 -14.32
N ILE A 9 -15.40 8.57 -15.43
CA ILE A 9 -14.32 7.57 -15.54
C ILE A 9 -12.97 8.19 -15.19
N GLU A 10 -12.65 9.35 -15.76
CA GLU A 10 -11.39 10.05 -15.48
C GLU A 10 -11.26 10.44 -14.00
N ARG A 11 -12.32 10.99 -13.40
CA ARG A 11 -12.33 11.35 -11.98
C ARG A 11 -12.08 10.13 -11.09
N GLN A 12 -12.79 9.03 -11.33
CA GLN A 12 -12.61 7.81 -10.53
C GLN A 12 -11.23 7.17 -10.74
N ALA A 13 -10.67 7.25 -11.95
CA ALA A 13 -9.31 6.79 -12.20
C ALA A 13 -8.25 7.64 -11.48
N ALA A 14 -8.48 8.95 -11.33
CA ALA A 14 -7.63 9.85 -10.57
C ALA A 14 -7.71 9.59 -9.05
N GLU A 15 -8.91 9.35 -8.52
CA GLU A 15 -9.11 8.95 -7.12
C GLU A 15 -8.35 7.66 -6.79
N LEU A 16 -8.45 6.63 -7.64
CA LEU A 16 -7.72 5.37 -7.47
C LEU A 16 -6.20 5.55 -7.58
N ALA A 17 -5.73 6.51 -8.39
CA ALA A 17 -4.31 6.84 -8.47
C ALA A 17 -3.81 7.52 -7.18
N ALA A 18 -4.61 8.41 -6.59
CA ALA A 18 -4.31 9.02 -5.29
C ALA A 18 -4.32 7.98 -4.16
N GLU A 19 -5.29 7.06 -4.15
CA GLU A 19 -5.36 5.93 -3.21
C GLU A 19 -4.09 5.08 -3.30
N LEU A 20 -3.64 4.72 -4.51
CA LEU A 20 -2.39 3.99 -4.72
C LEU A 20 -1.17 4.73 -4.18
N ALA A 21 -1.08 6.04 -4.36
CA ALA A 21 0.03 6.84 -3.85
C ALA A 21 0.06 6.83 -2.31
N ALA A 22 -1.09 7.00 -1.67
CA ALA A 22 -1.20 6.96 -0.21
C ALA A 22 -0.86 5.58 0.37
N LEU A 23 -1.34 4.50 -0.26
CA LEU A 23 -1.00 3.14 0.14
C LEU A 23 0.50 2.84 -0.03
N THR A 24 1.09 3.34 -1.11
CA THR A 24 2.54 3.21 -1.39
C THR A 24 3.38 3.84 -0.29
N GLU A 25 3.03 5.07 0.14
CA GLU A 25 3.70 5.78 1.22
C GLU A 25 3.58 5.04 2.55
N GLN A 26 2.37 4.58 2.90
CA GLN A 26 2.14 3.82 4.13
C GLN A 26 2.94 2.51 4.14
N ARG A 27 2.97 1.79 3.01
CA ARG A 27 3.71 0.54 2.84
C ARG A 27 5.22 0.77 2.99
N ASP A 28 5.75 1.88 2.48
CA ASP A 28 7.16 2.25 2.65
C ASP A 28 7.48 2.59 4.10
N ALA A 29 6.59 3.32 4.78
CA ALA A 29 6.77 3.69 6.17
C ALA A 29 6.80 2.47 7.10
N VAL A 30 5.90 1.49 6.92
CA VAL A 30 5.90 0.26 7.74
C VAL A 30 7.10 -0.63 7.44
N GLU A 31 7.57 -0.65 6.19
CA GLU A 31 8.79 -1.37 5.82
C GLU A 31 10.04 -0.72 6.45
N ALA A 32 10.14 0.60 6.40
CA ALA A 32 11.21 1.34 7.07
C ALA A 32 11.20 1.03 8.57
N LYS A 33 10.02 1.06 9.20
CA LYS A 33 9.87 0.73 10.61
C LYS A 33 10.35 -0.68 10.96
N ALA A 34 10.00 -1.68 10.14
CA ALA A 34 10.48 -3.05 10.34
C ALA A 34 12.01 -3.14 10.27
N ARG A 35 12.64 -2.40 9.34
CA ARG A 35 14.11 -2.35 9.19
C ARG A 35 14.77 -1.65 10.38
N GLU A 36 14.20 -0.55 10.86
CA GLU A 36 14.68 0.15 12.06
C GLU A 36 14.63 -0.74 13.30
N LEU A 37 13.52 -1.45 13.51
CA LEU A 37 13.37 -2.38 14.63
C LEU A 37 14.41 -3.49 14.56
N LEU A 38 14.62 -4.08 13.39
CA LEU A 38 15.64 -5.11 13.20
C LEU A 38 17.06 -4.57 13.48
N ALA A 39 17.37 -3.36 13.04
CA ALA A 39 18.67 -2.74 13.29
C ALA A 39 18.88 -2.36 14.76
N ALA A 40 17.79 -2.14 15.51
CA ALA A 40 17.82 -1.82 16.93
C ALA A 40 17.91 -3.07 17.83
N GLU A 41 17.78 -4.29 17.30
CA GLU A 41 17.94 -5.50 18.09
C GLU A 41 19.38 -5.65 18.60
N ASP A 42 19.52 -5.99 19.88
CA ASP A 42 20.77 -6.42 20.49
C ASP A 42 20.52 -7.70 21.27
N HIS A 43 20.72 -8.82 20.60
CA HIS A 43 20.51 -10.13 21.20
C HIS A 43 21.47 -10.43 22.36
N LYS A 44 22.64 -9.78 22.43
CA LYS A 44 23.57 -9.97 23.56
C LYS A 44 23.07 -9.26 24.81
N ALA A 45 22.42 -8.11 24.64
CA ALA A 45 21.73 -7.38 25.70
C ALA A 45 20.30 -7.90 25.97
N GLY A 46 19.82 -8.90 25.22
CA GLY A 46 18.46 -9.45 25.34
C GLY A 46 17.36 -8.56 24.73
N VAL A 47 17.72 -7.60 23.89
CA VAL A 47 16.78 -6.69 23.20
C VAL A 47 16.33 -7.32 21.89
N THR A 48 15.02 -7.57 21.75
CA THR A 48 14.39 -8.07 20.53
C THR A 48 13.03 -7.41 20.31
N PHE A 49 12.64 -7.27 19.05
CA PHE A 49 11.39 -6.67 18.60
C PHE A 49 10.62 -7.64 17.68
N ALA A 50 10.72 -8.95 17.94
CA ALA A 50 10.20 -9.98 17.04
C ALA A 50 8.69 -9.82 16.75
N GLN A 51 7.90 -9.44 17.76
CA GLN A 51 6.45 -9.25 17.59
C GLN A 51 6.14 -8.01 16.75
N GLU A 52 6.85 -6.91 16.99
CA GLU A 52 6.68 -5.65 16.28
C GLU A 52 7.13 -5.75 14.82
N ILE A 53 8.26 -6.43 14.57
CA ILE A 53 8.74 -6.73 13.22
C ILE A 53 7.72 -7.61 12.48
N PHE A 54 7.15 -8.61 13.16
CA PHE A 54 6.14 -9.47 12.56
C PHE A 54 4.85 -8.72 12.24
N ALA A 55 4.36 -7.88 13.17
CA ALA A 55 3.20 -7.03 12.95
C ALA A 55 3.41 -6.06 11.76
N ALA A 56 4.59 -5.43 11.67
CA ALA A 56 4.93 -4.55 10.55
C ALA A 56 4.95 -5.31 9.21
N LYS A 57 5.45 -6.55 9.19
CA LYS A 57 5.41 -7.42 7.99
C LYS A 57 3.98 -7.80 7.60
N GLN A 58 3.12 -8.11 8.56
CA GLN A 58 1.71 -8.39 8.28
C GLN A 58 0.99 -7.17 7.72
N GLN A 59 1.23 -6.00 8.31
CA GLN A 59 0.65 -4.75 7.82
C GLN A 59 1.14 -4.42 6.41
N LYS A 60 2.44 -4.60 6.12
CA LYS A 60 2.98 -4.47 4.77
C LYS A 60 2.23 -5.34 3.77
N LEU A 61 2.01 -6.63 4.09
CA LEU A 61 1.31 -7.57 3.22
C LEU A 61 -0.16 -7.17 2.97
N MET A 62 -0.84 -6.66 4.00
CA MET A 62 -2.19 -6.12 3.89
C MET A 62 -2.22 -4.94 2.90
N LEU A 63 -1.33 -3.97 3.08
CA LEU A 63 -1.23 -2.79 2.21
C LEU A 63 -0.91 -3.16 0.76
N GLU A 64 0.01 -4.11 0.54
CA GLU A 64 0.31 -4.63 -0.81
C GLU A 64 -0.93 -5.26 -1.48
N THR A 65 -1.78 -5.93 -0.69
CA THR A 65 -3.02 -6.51 -1.20
C THR A 65 -4.02 -5.41 -1.59
N GLU A 66 -4.18 -4.39 -0.76
CA GLU A 66 -5.04 -3.23 -1.05
C GLU A 66 -4.57 -2.47 -2.30
N MET A 67 -3.25 -2.28 -2.45
CA MET A 67 -2.65 -1.70 -3.65
C MET A 67 -3.01 -2.50 -4.91
N GLU A 68 -2.93 -3.83 -4.85
CA GLU A 68 -3.28 -4.67 -6.00
C GLU A 68 -4.79 -4.58 -6.33
N ILE A 69 -5.66 -4.50 -5.32
CA ILE A 69 -7.10 -4.28 -5.52
C ILE A 69 -7.36 -2.93 -6.20
N ALA A 70 -6.77 -1.84 -5.69
CA ALA A 70 -6.91 -0.51 -6.26
C ALA A 70 -6.39 -0.45 -7.71
N ARG A 71 -5.24 -1.07 -7.98
CA ARG A 71 -4.67 -1.20 -9.32
C ARG A 71 -5.61 -1.94 -10.28
N ARG A 72 -6.18 -3.07 -9.86
CA ARG A 72 -7.13 -3.83 -10.68
C ARG A 72 -8.42 -3.06 -10.94
N ARG A 73 -8.95 -2.36 -9.94
CA ARG A 73 -10.12 -1.49 -10.08
C ARG A 73 -9.86 -0.40 -11.13
N ARG A 74 -8.70 0.26 -11.06
CA ARG A 74 -8.29 1.30 -12.02
C ARG A 74 -8.09 0.74 -13.43
N ASN A 75 -7.41 -0.40 -13.56
CA ASN A 75 -7.17 -1.01 -14.86
C ASN A 75 -8.48 -1.45 -15.53
N ARG A 76 -9.41 -2.02 -14.77
CA ARG A 76 -10.73 -2.39 -15.27
C ARG A 76 -11.54 -1.17 -15.72
N LEU A 77 -11.45 -0.06 -14.99
CA LEU A 77 -12.14 1.17 -15.31
C LEU A 77 -11.65 1.79 -16.63
N LEU A 78 -10.34 1.69 -16.89
CA LEU A 78 -9.70 2.23 -18.10
C LEU A 78 -9.64 1.23 -19.27
N MET A 79 -10.15 0.02 -19.09
CA MET A 79 -10.15 -0.98 -20.14
C MET A 79 -11.17 -0.56 -21.22
N PRO A 80 -10.83 -0.66 -22.51
CA PRO A 80 -11.81 -0.47 -23.57
C PRO A 80 -12.96 -1.45 -23.38
N GLN A 81 -14.20 -0.93 -23.33
CA GLN A 81 -15.42 -1.73 -23.25
C GLN A 81 -15.86 -2.18 -24.65
#